data_AF-A0A960AAH7-F1
#
_entry.id   AF-A0A960AAH7-F1
#
_cell.length_a   1.000
_cell.length_b   1.000
_cell.length_c   1.000
_cell.angle_alpha   90.00
_cell.angle_beta   90.00
_cell.angle_gamma   90.00
#
_symmetry.space_group_name_H-M   'P 1'
#
loop_
_entity.id
_entity.type
_entity.pdbx_description
1 polymer ?
#
loop_
_entity_poly.entity_id
_entity_poly.type
_entity_poly.pdbx_seq_one_letter_code
_entity_poly.pdbx_strand_id
1 'polypeptide(L)'
;MTESFVPTPHTPAENRLSLLAAIFLGLAATLTAFSAYQAALEDGDSLTAFTESTAALGEANHLYGVANQVQVGDRQLFVEFATTAQDPDAPPRAAAYIRTLMRPEMVEALDWWLDNDESLTPFDDLPGNPYEVAELDQADVKAAAAKAAYDRAIENDEVGDRFDLATVLFALTL
;
A
#
# COMPACT_ATOMS: atom_id res chain seq x y z
N MET A 1 -69.97 3.66 32.98
CA MET A 1 -70.08 2.83 31.76
C MET A 1 -68.69 2.33 31.45
N THR A 2 -68.42 1.07 31.80
CA THR A 2 -67.13 0.41 31.57
C THR A 2 -67.40 -0.69 30.56
N GLU A 3 -67.06 -0.46 29.29
CA GLU A 3 -67.10 -1.51 28.29
C GLU A 3 -65.99 -2.53 28.60
N SER A 4 -66.41 -3.75 28.94
CA SER A 4 -65.51 -4.87 29.10
C SER A 4 -65.13 -5.36 27.71
N PHE A 5 -63.88 -5.12 27.31
CA PHE A 5 -63.28 -5.71 26.12
C PHE A 5 -63.19 -7.23 26.35
N VAL A 6 -64.06 -8.00 25.70
CA VAL A 6 -63.97 -9.46 25.64
C VAL A 6 -63.11 -9.80 24.43
N PRO A 7 -61.87 -10.28 24.59
CA PRO A 7 -61.03 -10.65 23.45
C PRO A 7 -61.67 -11.84 22.73
N THR A 8 -62.02 -11.66 21.47
CA THR A 8 -62.47 -12.75 20.60
C THR A 8 -61.32 -13.73 20.38
N PRO A 9 -61.55 -15.05 20.52
CA PRO A 9 -60.52 -16.05 20.28
C PRO A 9 -60.08 -16.01 18.81
N HIS A 10 -58.76 -15.94 18.58
CA HIS A 10 -58.19 -15.98 17.24
C HIS A 10 -58.62 -17.24 16.50
N THR A 11 -59.02 -17.07 15.25
CA THR A 11 -59.38 -18.20 14.39
C THR A 11 -58.13 -19.04 14.05
N PRO A 12 -58.24 -20.36 13.81
CA PRO A 12 -57.08 -21.22 13.52
C PRO A 12 -56.21 -20.77 12.35
N ALA A 13 -56.78 -20.02 11.40
CA ALA A 13 -56.05 -19.44 10.26
C ALA A 13 -55.19 -18.22 10.69
N GLU A 14 -55.69 -17.37 11.59
CA GLU A 14 -54.93 -16.24 12.16
C GLU A 14 -53.72 -16.76 12.95
N ASN A 15 -53.87 -17.82 13.75
CA ASN A 15 -52.75 -18.41 14.50
C ASN A 15 -51.61 -18.92 13.60
N ARG A 16 -51.94 -19.48 12.42
CA ARG A 16 -50.91 -19.95 11.47
C ARG A 16 -50.19 -18.79 10.78
N LEU A 17 -50.93 -17.74 10.42
CA LEU A 17 -50.36 -16.53 9.84
C LEU A 17 -49.45 -15.81 10.84
N SER A 18 -49.88 -15.68 12.09
CA SER A 18 -49.08 -15.10 13.17
C SER A 18 -47.81 -15.90 13.45
N LEU A 19 -47.88 -17.24 13.43
CA LEU A 19 -46.70 -18.08 13.59
C LEU A 19 -45.73 -17.92 12.41
N LEU A 20 -46.23 -17.91 11.17
CA LEU A 20 -45.39 -17.68 9.99
C LEU A 20 -44.73 -16.30 10.04
N ALA A 21 -45.50 -15.25 10.37
CA ALA A 21 -44.97 -13.90 10.52
C ALA A 21 -43.88 -13.84 11.60
N ALA A 22 -44.09 -14.47 12.76
CA ALA A 22 -43.09 -14.54 13.82
C ALA A 22 -41.80 -15.27 13.38
N ILE A 23 -41.93 -16.35 12.59
CA ILE A 23 -40.78 -17.06 12.02
C ILE A 23 -40.01 -16.15 11.04
N PHE A 24 -40.71 -15.47 10.12
CA PHE A 24 -40.08 -14.57 9.17
C PHE A 24 -39.39 -13.39 9.87
N LEU A 25 -40.01 -12.80 10.90
CA LEU A 25 -39.43 -11.74 11.70
C LEU A 25 -38.17 -12.22 12.44
N GLY A 26 -38.21 -13.42 13.05
CA GLY A 26 -37.04 -14.00 13.70
C GLY A 26 -35.88 -14.25 12.74
N LEU A 27 -36.18 -14.74 11.54
CA LEU A 27 -35.19 -14.94 10.47
C LEU A 27 -34.61 -13.61 9.99
N ALA A 28 -35.46 -12.62 9.71
CA ALA A 28 -35.03 -11.29 9.31
C ALA A 28 -34.10 -10.66 10.37
N ALA A 29 -34.48 -10.72 11.65
CA ALA A 29 -33.67 -10.18 12.74
C ALA A 29 -32.30 -10.86 12.85
N THR A 30 -32.25 -12.18 12.66
CA THR A 30 -30.99 -12.94 12.67
C THR A 30 -30.11 -12.55 11.49
N LEU A 31 -30.70 -12.40 10.29
CA LEU A 31 -29.96 -12.00 9.08
C LEU A 31 -29.48 -10.54 9.16
N THR A 32 -30.26 -9.63 9.75
CA THR A 32 -29.83 -8.26 10.07
C THR A 32 -28.60 -8.28 10.98
N ALA A 33 -28.66 -9.02 12.09
CA ALA A 33 -27.55 -9.09 13.04
C ALA A 33 -26.30 -9.73 12.43
N PHE A 34 -26.45 -10.79 11.63
CA PHE A 34 -25.34 -11.41 10.93
C PHE A 34 -24.70 -10.47 9.90
N SER A 35 -25.53 -9.78 9.11
CA SER A 35 -25.03 -8.84 8.10
C SER A 35 -24.28 -7.67 8.77
N ALA A 36 -24.81 -7.10 9.85
CA ALA A 36 -24.13 -6.04 10.58
C ALA A 36 -22.78 -6.49 11.17
N TYR A 37 -22.71 -7.73 11.66
CA TYR A 37 -21.47 -8.31 12.15
C TYR A 37 -20.42 -8.46 11.03
N GLN A 38 -20.83 -8.99 9.87
CA GLN A 38 -19.93 -9.14 8.73
C GLN A 38 -19.45 -7.78 8.21
N ALA A 39 -20.34 -6.79 8.10
CA ALA A 39 -19.96 -5.44 7.69
C ALA A 39 -18.87 -4.85 8.60
N ALA A 40 -19.06 -4.94 9.92
CA ALA A 40 -18.09 -4.44 10.90
C ALA A 40 -16.74 -5.18 10.86
N LEU A 41 -16.73 -6.47 10.50
CA LEU A 41 -15.50 -7.24 10.33
C LEU A 41 -14.71 -6.75 9.12
N GLU A 42 -15.38 -6.64 7.97
CA GLU A 42 -14.76 -6.21 6.71
C GLU A 42 -14.27 -4.76 6.78
N ASP A 43 -15.00 -3.87 7.46
CA ASP A 43 -14.57 -2.48 7.73
C ASP A 43 -13.29 -2.44 8.59
N GLY A 44 -13.18 -3.32 9.59
CA GLY A 44 -11.97 -3.47 10.40
C GLY A 44 -10.77 -3.96 9.59
N ASP A 45 -10.97 -4.94 8.72
CA ASP A 45 -9.93 -5.48 7.84
C ASP A 45 -9.52 -4.45 6.76
N SER A 46 -10.49 -3.70 6.20
CA SER A 46 -10.27 -2.57 5.29
C SER A 46 -9.40 -1.49 5.94
N LEU A 47 -9.75 -1.04 7.15
CA LEU A 47 -8.99 -0.04 7.89
C LEU A 47 -7.56 -0.50 8.19
N THR A 48 -7.40 -1.79 8.54
CA THR A 48 -6.07 -2.39 8.76
C THR A 48 -5.25 -2.35 7.47
N ALA A 49 -5.83 -2.77 6.35
CA ALA A 49 -5.17 -2.76 5.05
C ALA A 49 -4.82 -1.33 4.57
N PHE A 50 -5.67 -0.33 4.80
CA PHE A 50 -5.33 1.08 4.52
C PHE A 50 -4.17 1.59 5.39
N THR A 51 -4.11 1.16 6.64
CA THR A 51 -3.00 1.49 7.55
C THR A 51 -1.70 0.87 7.06
N GLU A 52 -1.71 -0.40 6.68
CA GLU A 52 -0.57 -1.11 6.07
C GLU A 52 -0.10 -0.41 4.79
N SER A 53 -1.04 -0.06 3.90
CA SER A 53 -0.76 0.69 2.68
C SER A 53 -0.05 2.01 2.96
N THR A 54 -0.58 2.80 3.90
CA THR A 54 -0.03 4.11 4.25
C THR A 54 1.37 3.98 4.86
N ALA A 55 1.58 2.98 5.72
CA ALA A 55 2.89 2.71 6.32
C ALA A 55 3.91 2.28 5.26
N ALA A 56 3.55 1.36 4.37
CA ALA A 56 4.41 0.90 3.28
C ALA A 56 4.74 2.03 2.29
N LEU A 57 3.77 2.90 1.96
CA LEU A 57 3.99 4.06 1.11
C LEU A 57 4.91 5.09 1.78
N GLY A 58 4.78 5.30 3.10
CA GLY A 58 5.69 6.13 3.87
C GLY A 58 7.14 5.63 3.78
N GLU A 59 7.34 4.33 3.94
CA GLU A 59 8.66 3.70 3.81
C GLU A 59 9.22 3.79 2.38
N ALA A 60 8.38 3.55 1.37
CA ALA A 60 8.77 3.70 -0.04
C ALA A 60 9.27 5.12 -0.32
N ASN A 61 8.52 6.14 0.13
CA ASN A 61 8.91 7.54 -0.04
C ASN A 61 10.21 7.89 0.70
N HIS A 62 10.41 7.32 1.90
CA HIS A 62 11.68 7.47 2.61
C HIS A 62 12.84 6.91 1.78
N LEU A 63 12.71 5.68 1.30
CA LEU A 63 13.73 5.00 0.49
C LEU A 63 14.01 5.71 -0.83
N TYR A 64 12.99 6.20 -1.55
CA TYR A 64 13.20 7.06 -2.74
C TYR A 64 13.98 8.33 -2.38
N GLY A 65 13.71 8.92 -1.21
CA GLY A 65 14.46 10.05 -0.69
C GLY A 65 15.94 9.72 -0.48
N VAL A 66 16.24 8.58 0.15
CA VAL A 66 17.62 8.11 0.35
C VAL A 66 18.30 7.80 -0.97
N ALA A 67 17.64 7.07 -1.88
CA ALA A 67 18.14 6.75 -3.21
C ALA A 67 18.53 8.01 -3.99
N ASN A 68 17.68 9.04 -3.95
CA ASN A 68 17.97 10.32 -4.60
C ASN A 68 19.18 11.02 -3.97
N GLN A 69 19.32 11.00 -2.63
CA GLN A 69 20.50 11.56 -1.95
C GLN A 69 21.79 10.83 -2.36
N VAL A 70 21.74 9.50 -2.44
CA VAL A 70 22.86 8.67 -2.90
C VAL A 70 23.25 9.07 -4.32
N GLN A 71 22.30 9.09 -5.25
CA GLN A 71 22.60 9.45 -6.64
C GLN A 71 23.14 10.88 -6.79
N VAL A 72 22.64 11.83 -6.01
CA VAL A 72 23.16 13.21 -6.02
C VAL A 72 24.60 13.24 -5.51
N GLY A 73 24.88 12.55 -4.40
CA GLY A 73 26.23 12.42 -3.84
C GLY A 73 27.20 11.78 -4.84
N ASP A 74 26.80 10.69 -5.47
CA ASP A 74 27.60 9.98 -6.47
C ASP A 74 27.90 10.85 -7.68
N ARG A 75 26.88 11.54 -8.23
CA ARG A 75 27.06 12.48 -9.36
C ARG A 75 27.97 13.65 -8.98
N GLN A 76 27.87 14.18 -7.77
CA GLN A 76 28.73 15.26 -7.30
C GLN A 76 30.19 14.79 -7.20
N LEU A 77 30.44 13.63 -6.60
CA LEU A 77 31.78 13.06 -6.50
C LEU A 77 32.36 12.69 -7.87
N PHE A 78 31.53 12.20 -8.80
CA PHE A 78 31.95 11.95 -10.17
C PHE A 78 32.39 13.23 -10.88
N VAL A 79 31.59 14.29 -10.82
CA VAL A 79 31.94 15.56 -11.45
C VAL A 79 33.24 16.10 -10.89
N GLU A 80 33.40 16.09 -9.56
CA GLU A 80 34.63 16.52 -8.90
C GLU A 80 35.85 15.66 -9.29
N PHE A 81 35.66 14.34 -9.40
CA PHE A 81 36.70 13.43 -9.90
C PHE A 81 37.08 13.77 -11.34
N ALA A 82 36.09 13.90 -12.23
CA ALA A 82 36.31 14.12 -13.65
C ALA A 82 37.00 15.46 -13.93
N THR A 83 36.59 16.53 -13.24
CA THR A 83 37.24 17.85 -13.36
C THR A 83 38.66 17.80 -12.81
N THR A 84 38.87 17.21 -11.62
CA THR A 84 40.20 17.09 -11.00
C THR A 84 41.15 16.22 -11.83
N ALA A 85 40.65 15.16 -12.47
CA ALA A 85 41.45 14.29 -13.32
C ALA A 85 41.89 14.96 -14.63
N GLN A 86 41.13 15.96 -15.10
CA GLN A 86 41.43 16.72 -16.32
C GLN A 86 42.21 18.01 -16.05
N ASP A 87 42.30 18.47 -14.80
CA ASP A 87 42.99 19.69 -14.42
C ASP A 87 44.52 19.47 -14.36
N PRO A 88 45.31 20.14 -15.23
CA PRO A 88 46.76 20.00 -15.25
C PRO A 88 47.45 20.60 -14.02
N ASP A 89 46.79 21.51 -13.30
CA ASP A 89 47.31 22.18 -12.11
C ASP A 89 46.88 21.49 -10.80
N ALA A 90 46.04 20.44 -10.89
CA ALA A 90 45.56 19.73 -9.71
C ALA A 90 46.70 19.05 -8.92
N PRO A 91 46.61 19.02 -7.57
CA PRO A 91 47.61 18.35 -6.77
C PRO A 91 47.78 16.87 -7.15
N PRO A 92 49.01 16.33 -7.14
CA PRO A 92 49.23 14.90 -7.38
C PRO A 92 48.36 14.06 -6.45
N ARG A 93 47.61 13.11 -7.02
CA ARG A 93 46.69 12.18 -6.33
C ARG A 93 45.35 12.78 -5.85
N ALA A 94 45.02 14.02 -6.18
CA ALA A 94 43.72 14.60 -5.79
C ALA A 94 42.52 13.78 -6.31
N ALA A 95 42.53 13.36 -7.59
CA ALA A 95 41.52 12.48 -8.15
C ALA A 95 41.45 11.11 -7.44
N ALA A 96 42.60 10.53 -7.11
CA ALA A 96 42.67 9.27 -6.39
C ALA A 96 42.08 9.40 -4.97
N TYR A 97 42.26 10.55 -4.31
CA TYR A 97 41.62 10.83 -3.02
C TYR A 97 40.09 10.92 -3.14
N ILE A 98 39.56 11.61 -4.16
CA ILE A 98 38.10 11.69 -4.39
C ILE A 98 37.49 10.30 -4.56
N ARG A 99 38.18 9.39 -5.27
CA ARG A 99 37.74 8.00 -5.43
C ARG A 99 37.63 7.26 -4.08
N THR A 100 38.36 7.66 -3.04
CA THR A 100 38.22 7.07 -1.68
C THR A 100 36.98 7.55 -0.93
N LEU A 101 36.33 8.62 -1.38
CA LEU A 101 35.10 9.17 -0.80
C LEU A 101 33.85 8.57 -1.44
N MET A 102 33.99 7.93 -2.59
CA MET A 102 32.91 7.26 -3.29
C MET A 102 32.52 5.98 -2.55
N ARG A 103 31.22 5.66 -2.60
CA ARG A 103 30.74 4.35 -2.15
C ARG A 103 31.23 3.23 -3.10
N PRO A 104 31.32 1.98 -2.64
CA PRO A 104 31.84 0.87 -3.44
C PRO A 104 31.18 0.72 -4.81
N GLU A 105 29.86 0.85 -4.89
CA GLU A 105 29.08 0.71 -6.13
C GLU A 105 29.45 1.80 -7.15
N MET A 106 29.69 3.02 -6.67
CA MET A 106 30.13 4.13 -7.51
C MET A 106 31.59 3.94 -7.99
N VAL A 107 32.44 3.34 -7.16
CA VAL A 107 33.81 2.99 -7.57
C VAL A 107 33.80 1.93 -8.67
N GLU A 108 32.97 0.91 -8.55
CA GLU A 108 32.82 -0.14 -9.56
C GLU A 108 32.29 0.42 -10.88
N ALA A 109 31.28 1.29 -10.82
CA ALA A 109 30.75 2.00 -11.98
C ALA A 109 31.80 2.90 -12.65
N LEU A 110 32.62 3.59 -11.84
CA LEU A 110 33.71 4.42 -12.33
C LEU A 110 34.76 3.57 -13.05
N ASP A 111 35.14 2.43 -12.48
CA ASP A 111 36.12 1.52 -13.08
C ASP A 111 35.60 0.94 -14.40
N TRP A 112 34.33 0.51 -14.42
CA TRP A 112 33.67 0.06 -15.64
C TRP A 112 33.66 1.14 -16.73
N TRP A 113 33.38 2.40 -16.36
CA TRP A 113 33.37 3.52 -17.29
C TRP A 113 34.76 3.84 -17.84
N LEU A 114 35.80 3.79 -16.99
CA LEU A 114 37.19 4.01 -17.42
C LEU A 114 37.68 2.96 -18.41
N ASP A 115 37.12 1.74 -18.34
CA ASP A 115 37.42 0.63 -19.24
C ASP A 115 36.48 0.59 -20.47
N ASN A 116 35.49 1.50 -20.56
CA ASN A 116 34.46 1.50 -21.60
C ASN A 116 34.40 2.81 -22.40
N ASP A 117 34.96 2.77 -23.61
CA ASP A 117 35.00 3.91 -24.54
C ASP A 117 33.62 4.31 -25.13
N GLU A 118 32.59 3.45 -25.02
CA GLU A 118 31.24 3.74 -25.54
C GLU A 118 30.41 4.60 -24.58
N SER A 119 30.77 4.61 -23.30
CA SER A 119 29.99 5.27 -22.25
C SER A 119 30.42 6.72 -22.02
N LEU A 120 29.46 7.65 -21.96
CA LEU A 120 29.75 9.07 -21.69
C LEU A 120 29.98 9.31 -20.20
N THR A 121 29.29 8.55 -19.35
CA THR A 121 29.39 8.65 -17.89
C THR A 121 29.30 7.27 -17.22
N PRO A 122 29.69 7.14 -15.94
CA PRO A 122 29.42 5.93 -15.15
C PRO A 122 27.93 5.64 -14.93
N PHE A 123 27.03 6.56 -15.32
CA PHE A 123 25.60 6.47 -15.05
C PHE A 123 24.77 6.12 -16.28
N ASP A 124 25.41 5.87 -17.43
CA ASP A 124 24.69 5.56 -18.66
C ASP A 124 24.04 4.17 -18.58
N ASP A 125 22.82 4.05 -19.09
CA ASP A 125 22.07 2.80 -19.14
C ASP A 125 22.58 1.91 -20.29
N LEU A 126 23.75 1.31 -20.09
CA LEU A 126 24.41 0.41 -21.03
C LEU A 126 24.54 -1.00 -20.44
N PRO A 127 24.42 -2.06 -21.26
CA PRO A 127 24.58 -3.43 -20.80
C PRO A 127 25.92 -3.65 -20.09
N GLY A 128 25.86 -4.23 -18.89
CA GLY A 128 27.04 -4.54 -18.09
C GLY A 128 27.54 -3.39 -17.20
N ASN A 129 26.87 -2.22 -17.19
CA ASN A 129 27.12 -1.19 -16.19
C ASN A 129 26.73 -1.72 -14.79
N PRO A 130 27.65 -1.75 -13.80
CA PRO A 130 27.37 -2.24 -12.45
C PRO A 130 26.74 -1.19 -11.52
N TYR A 131 26.48 0.03 -12.00
CA TYR A 131 25.95 1.11 -11.15
C TYR A 131 24.54 0.81 -10.64
N GLU A 132 24.43 0.55 -9.34
CA GLU A 132 23.16 0.27 -8.68
C GLU A 132 22.93 1.15 -7.44
N VAL A 133 21.66 1.40 -7.14
CA VAL A 133 21.21 2.10 -5.93
C VAL A 133 20.19 1.19 -5.26
N ALA A 134 20.65 0.39 -4.30
CA ALA A 134 19.84 -0.66 -3.67
C ALA A 134 18.55 -0.12 -3.01
N GLU A 135 18.55 1.13 -2.55
CA GLU A 135 17.38 1.78 -1.97
C GLU A 135 16.27 2.01 -3.00
N LEU A 136 16.59 2.13 -4.29
CA LEU A 136 15.59 2.29 -5.34
C LEU A 136 14.76 1.00 -5.49
N ASP A 137 15.42 -0.15 -5.55
CA ASP A 137 14.73 -1.45 -5.64
C ASP A 137 13.90 -1.72 -4.38
N GLN A 138 14.45 -1.38 -3.20
CA GLN A 138 13.71 -1.52 -1.95
C GLN A 138 12.48 -0.60 -1.92
N ALA A 139 12.61 0.63 -2.43
CA ALA A 139 11.48 1.57 -2.54
C ALA A 139 10.39 1.00 -3.44
N ASP A 140 10.76 0.45 -4.59
CA ASP A 140 9.81 -0.16 -5.55
C ASP A 140 9.08 -1.36 -4.94
N VAL A 141 9.78 -2.21 -4.18
CA VAL A 141 9.15 -3.32 -3.43
C VAL A 141 8.14 -2.80 -2.41
N LYS A 142 8.47 -1.72 -1.68
CA LYS A 142 7.55 -1.12 -0.69
C LYS A 142 6.37 -0.42 -1.36
N ALA A 143 6.58 0.26 -2.48
CA ALA A 143 5.52 0.88 -3.26
C ALA A 143 4.54 -0.16 -3.81
N ALA A 144 5.06 -1.30 -4.31
CA ALA A 144 4.23 -2.41 -4.76
C ALA A 144 3.43 -3.04 -3.60
N ALA A 145 4.05 -3.23 -2.43
CA ALA A 145 3.37 -3.71 -1.24
C ALA A 145 2.27 -2.75 -0.77
N ALA A 146 2.53 -1.44 -0.79
CA ALA A 146 1.54 -0.42 -0.47
C ALA A 146 0.33 -0.51 -1.40
N LYS A 147 0.57 -0.61 -2.71
CA LYS A 147 -0.49 -0.78 -3.69
C LYS A 147 -1.31 -2.05 -3.45
N ALA A 148 -0.65 -3.18 -3.20
CA ALA A 148 -1.35 -4.43 -2.93
C ALA A 148 -2.23 -4.36 -1.67
N ALA A 149 -1.76 -3.68 -0.62
CA ALA A 149 -2.55 -3.46 0.59
C ALA A 149 -3.74 -2.51 0.34
N TYR A 150 -3.53 -1.45 -0.45
CA TYR A 150 -4.60 -0.54 -0.85
C TYR A 150 -5.70 -1.27 -1.63
N ASP A 151 -5.32 -2.08 -2.63
CA ASP A 151 -6.27 -2.83 -3.45
C ASP A 151 -7.08 -3.82 -2.58
N ARG A 152 -6.45 -4.47 -1.59
CA ARG A 152 -7.15 -5.31 -0.60
C ARG A 152 -8.11 -4.51 0.28
N ALA A 153 -7.71 -3.32 0.72
CA ALA A 153 -8.56 -2.46 1.54
C ALA A 153 -9.87 -2.14 0.82
N ILE A 154 -9.79 -1.79 -0.47
CA ILE A 154 -10.95 -1.51 -1.31
C ILE A 154 -11.83 -2.75 -1.49
N GLU A 155 -11.24 -3.93 -1.70
CA GLU A 155 -12.03 -5.17 -1.82
C GLU A 155 -12.83 -5.46 -0.55
N ASN A 156 -12.21 -5.32 0.63
CA ASN A 156 -12.88 -5.52 1.91
C ASN A 156 -13.98 -4.46 2.14
N ASP A 157 -13.70 -3.20 1.84
CA ASP A 157 -14.66 -2.09 1.93
C ASP A 157 -15.91 -2.37 1.10
N GLU A 158 -15.74 -2.80 -0.16
CA GLU A 158 -16.85 -3.16 -1.05
C GLU A 158 -17.67 -4.35 -0.53
N VAL A 159 -17.04 -5.33 0.13
CA VAL A 159 -17.75 -6.46 0.75
C VAL A 159 -18.53 -5.99 1.98
N GLY A 160 -17.93 -5.15 2.82
CA GLY A 160 -18.56 -4.55 4.00
C GLY A 160 -19.81 -3.75 3.63
N ASP A 161 -19.71 -2.87 2.64
CA ASP A 161 -20.80 -2.05 2.11
C ASP A 161 -22.02 -2.90 1.66
N ARG A 162 -21.75 -4.08 1.06
CA ARG A 162 -22.83 -5.00 0.64
C ARG A 162 -23.55 -5.61 1.84
N PHE A 163 -22.84 -5.89 2.93
CA PHE A 163 -23.44 -6.38 4.17
C PHE A 163 -24.19 -5.27 4.91
N ASP A 164 -23.72 -4.02 4.86
CA ASP A 164 -24.48 -2.87 5.38
C ASP A 164 -25.79 -2.68 4.62
N LEU A 165 -25.77 -2.78 3.29
CA LEU A 165 -26.98 -2.76 2.49
C LEU A 165 -27.94 -3.90 2.86
N ALA A 166 -27.43 -5.13 3.04
CA ALA A 166 -28.24 -6.27 3.47
C ALA A 166 -28.87 -6.04 4.84
N THR A 167 -28.12 -5.45 5.78
CA THR A 167 -28.61 -5.07 7.12
C THR A 167 -29.83 -4.16 7.01
N VAL A 168 -29.74 -3.10 6.19
CA VAL A 168 -30.85 -2.16 5.97
C VAL A 168 -32.06 -2.86 5.34
N LEU A 169 -31.84 -3.70 4.32
CA LEU A 169 -32.92 -4.41 3.64
C LEU A 169 -33.67 -5.36 4.56
N PHE A 170 -32.97 -6.14 5.39
CA PHE A 170 -33.62 -7.02 6.37
C PHE A 170 -34.31 -6.23 7.48
N ALA A 171 -33.71 -5.13 7.93
CA ALA A 171 -34.33 -4.28 8.94
C ALA A 171 -35.66 -3.65 8.48
N LEU A 172 -35.83 -3.36 7.19
CA LEU A 172 -37.11 -2.88 6.63
C LEU A 172 -38.25 -3.91 6.71
N THR A 173 -37.93 -5.19 6.90
CA THR A 173 -38.93 -6.27 6.99
C THR A 173 -39.40 -6.54 8.41
N LEU A 174 -38.76 -5.90 9.40
CA LEU A 174 -39.06 -6.01 10.83
C LEU A 174 -40.17 -5.07 11.30
#